data_AF-A0A7S3PWZ4-F1
#
_entry.id   AF-A0A7S3PWZ4-F1
#
_cell.length_a   1.000
_cell.length_b   1.000
_cell.length_c   1.000
_cell.angle_alpha   90.00
_cell.angle_beta   90.00
_cell.angle_gamma   90.00
#
_symmetry.space_group_name_H-M   'P 1'
#
loop_
_entity.id
_entity.type
_entity.pdbx_description
1 polymer ?
#
loop_
_entity_poly.entity_id
_entity_poly.type
_entity_poly.pdbx_seq_one_letter_code
_entity_poly.pdbx_strand_id
1 'polypeptide(L)'
;NNFKSYNNIFPSSWDDGGIVRRVEAEIESLGTRAREYLSSEVSAQKYKDDFRRCFLNMGHVLIELPLFKACTKDIMCNVLEACLRYNWGYSFLFDFGLGLQRGDKNDSDKDSHVAQILVAEFSHFKEVMTMVWNEETSQKPVEDTVRGIKGQHRTAENNEDLSIDEERLLRSFEIFDAEYKKLLGEYIDPEADLKKLVSKTNALASTFLPINCTSEWSQELKIQIPKIIAAVFTIFTVLKSGA
;
A
#
# COMPACT_ATOMS: atom_id res chain seq x y z
N ASN A 1 -17.80 -30.00 -15.32
CA ASN A 1 -17.64 -31.46 -15.55
C ASN A 1 -16.18 -31.88 -15.77
N ASN A 2 -15.24 -31.52 -14.88
CA ASN A 2 -13.81 -31.79 -15.10
C ASN A 2 -13.15 -32.74 -14.08
N PHE A 3 -13.89 -33.27 -13.12
CA PHE A 3 -13.47 -34.48 -12.40
C PHE A 3 -14.06 -35.67 -13.15
N LYS A 4 -13.24 -36.32 -13.99
CA LYS A 4 -13.58 -37.64 -14.53
C LYS A 4 -13.27 -38.64 -13.42
N SER A 5 -14.32 -39.14 -12.75
CA SER A 5 -14.16 -40.13 -11.71
C SER A 5 -13.61 -41.43 -12.29
N TYR A 6 -12.37 -41.75 -11.97
CA TYR A 6 -11.94 -43.13 -12.01
C TYR A 6 -12.47 -43.76 -10.72
N ASN A 7 -13.76 -44.13 -10.70
CA ASN A 7 -14.46 -44.73 -9.54
C ASN A 7 -13.75 -45.98 -8.98
N ASN A 8 -12.83 -46.55 -9.76
CA ASN A 8 -12.03 -47.72 -9.40
C ASN A 8 -10.74 -47.35 -8.64
N ILE A 9 -10.39 -46.06 -8.60
CA ILE A 9 -9.14 -45.50 -8.05
C ILE A 9 -9.42 -44.51 -6.92
N PHE A 10 -10.46 -43.68 -7.04
CA PHE A 10 -10.84 -42.69 -6.03
C PHE A 10 -12.23 -43.01 -5.44
N PRO A 11 -12.43 -42.85 -4.11
CA PRO A 11 -13.74 -43.01 -3.49
C PRO A 11 -14.74 -42.02 -4.09
N SER A 12 -15.98 -42.46 -4.36
CA SER A 12 -17.05 -41.60 -4.88
C SER A 12 -17.38 -40.39 -3.99
N SER A 13 -17.01 -40.43 -2.70
CA SER A 13 -17.09 -39.28 -1.78
C SER A 13 -16.19 -38.10 -2.16
N TRP A 14 -15.21 -38.31 -3.05
CA TRP A 14 -14.36 -37.26 -3.61
C TRP A 14 -15.02 -36.54 -4.79
N ASP A 15 -15.81 -37.26 -5.59
CA ASP A 15 -16.40 -36.77 -6.85
C ASP A 15 -17.81 -36.17 -6.70
N ASP A 16 -18.60 -36.56 -5.70
CA ASP A 16 -19.98 -36.10 -5.51
C ASP A 16 -20.06 -34.68 -4.88
N GLY A 17 -19.25 -33.75 -5.40
CA GLY A 17 -19.15 -32.37 -4.92
C GLY A 17 -18.57 -32.24 -3.51
N GLY A 18 -18.13 -33.32 -2.87
CA GLY A 18 -17.69 -33.31 -1.47
C GLY A 18 -16.42 -32.49 -1.24
N ILE A 19 -15.35 -32.78 -2.00
CA ILE A 19 -14.08 -32.03 -1.88
C ILE A 19 -14.23 -30.63 -2.46
N VAL A 20 -14.87 -30.50 -3.63
CA VAL A 20 -15.12 -29.21 -4.27
C VAL A 20 -15.87 -28.26 -3.34
N ARG A 21 -17.00 -28.70 -2.76
CA ARG A 21 -17.78 -27.88 -1.80
C ARG A 21 -17.01 -27.57 -0.53
N ARG A 22 -16.16 -28.47 -0.04
CA ARG A 22 -15.34 -28.21 1.15
C ARG A 22 -14.30 -27.12 0.88
N VAL A 23 -13.65 -27.17 -0.28
CA VAL A 23 -12.68 -26.15 -0.69
C VAL A 23 -13.39 -24.81 -0.90
N GLU A 24 -14.51 -24.79 -1.62
CA GLU A 24 -15.33 -23.58 -1.80
C GLU A 24 -15.81 -22.99 -0.46
N ALA A 25 -16.29 -23.83 0.46
CA ALA A 25 -16.71 -23.39 1.79
C ALA A 25 -15.55 -22.84 2.63
N GLU A 26 -14.34 -23.40 2.50
CA GLU A 26 -13.15 -22.86 3.18
C GLU A 26 -12.74 -21.50 2.60
N ILE A 27 -12.79 -21.34 1.26
CA ILE A 27 -12.56 -20.05 0.60
C ILE A 27 -13.58 -19.02 1.10
N GLU A 28 -14.86 -19.38 1.16
CA GLU A 28 -15.92 -18.51 1.70
C GLU A 28 -15.72 -18.18 3.18
N SER A 29 -15.25 -19.14 3.98
CA SER A 29 -14.94 -18.94 5.40
C SER A 29 -13.80 -17.93 5.57
N LEU A 30 -12.73 -18.07 4.79
CA LEU A 30 -11.61 -17.12 4.78
C LEU A 30 -12.08 -15.72 4.38
N GLY A 31 -12.89 -15.60 3.34
CA GLY A 31 -13.46 -14.31 2.91
C GLY A 31 -14.39 -13.69 3.95
N THR A 32 -15.17 -14.51 4.65
CA THR A 32 -16.06 -14.03 5.73
C THR A 32 -15.27 -13.54 6.93
N ARG A 33 -14.27 -14.31 7.39
CA ARG A 33 -13.35 -13.89 8.46
C ARG A 33 -12.60 -12.61 8.11
N ALA A 34 -12.11 -12.49 6.89
CA ALA A 34 -11.43 -11.27 6.45
C ALA A 34 -12.34 -10.03 6.54
N ARG A 35 -13.64 -10.17 6.21
CA ARG A 35 -14.63 -9.09 6.36
C ARG A 35 -14.93 -8.75 7.81
N GLU A 36 -14.93 -9.72 8.72
CA GLU A 36 -15.16 -9.46 10.15
C GLU A 36 -14.10 -8.51 10.74
N TYR A 37 -12.86 -8.59 10.25
CA TYR A 37 -11.79 -7.68 10.67
C TYR A 37 -12.04 -6.22 10.25
N LEU A 38 -12.85 -5.98 9.22
CA LEU A 38 -13.13 -4.64 8.64
C LEU A 38 -14.26 -3.88 9.35
N SER A 39 -14.74 -4.34 10.50
CA SER A 39 -15.86 -3.71 11.22
C SER A 39 -15.66 -2.23 11.59
N SER A 40 -14.41 -1.80 11.77
CA SER A 40 -13.99 -0.43 12.04
C SER A 40 -12.51 -0.25 11.71
N GLU A 41 -12.05 1.00 11.56
CA GLU A 41 -10.63 1.31 11.32
C GLU A 41 -9.72 0.73 12.41
N VAL A 42 -10.11 0.87 13.69
CA VAL A 42 -9.35 0.36 14.83
C VAL A 42 -9.25 -1.17 14.78
N SER A 43 -10.35 -1.86 14.43
CA SER A 43 -10.35 -3.30 14.26
C SER A 43 -9.47 -3.73 13.09
N ALA A 44 -9.59 -3.06 11.94
CA ALA A 44 -8.83 -3.37 10.74
C ALA A 44 -7.33 -3.24 10.97
N GLN A 45 -6.89 -2.19 11.69
CA GLN A 45 -5.49 -2.02 12.05
C GLN A 45 -5.02 -3.05 13.08
N LYS A 46 -5.85 -3.37 14.07
CA LYS A 46 -5.52 -4.38 15.09
C LYS A 46 -5.34 -5.78 14.51
N TYR A 47 -6.17 -6.16 13.54
CA TYR A 47 -6.18 -7.50 12.93
C TYR A 47 -5.57 -7.53 11.53
N LYS A 48 -4.68 -6.57 11.21
CA LYS A 48 -4.07 -6.44 9.89
C LYS A 48 -3.31 -7.70 9.46
N ASP A 49 -2.61 -8.35 10.39
CA ASP A 49 -1.83 -9.55 10.10
C ASP A 49 -2.73 -10.79 9.88
N ASP A 50 -3.82 -10.89 10.63
CA ASP A 50 -4.82 -11.95 10.42
C ASP A 50 -5.54 -11.77 9.09
N PHE A 51 -5.88 -10.52 8.74
CA PHE A 51 -6.41 -10.17 7.42
C PHE A 51 -5.43 -10.56 6.30
N ARG A 52 -4.13 -10.24 6.45
CA ARG A 52 -3.07 -10.65 5.52
C ARG A 52 -3.02 -12.17 5.36
N ARG A 53 -3.07 -12.91 6.47
CA ARG A 53 -3.00 -14.38 6.45
C ARG A 53 -4.20 -14.99 5.72
N CYS A 54 -5.41 -14.41 5.85
CA CYS A 54 -6.56 -14.82 5.05
C CYS A 54 -6.31 -14.62 3.54
N PHE A 55 -5.75 -13.47 3.15
CA PHE A 55 -5.43 -13.18 1.75
C PHE A 55 -4.34 -14.10 1.19
N LEU A 56 -3.29 -14.38 1.96
CA LEU A 56 -2.23 -15.30 1.54
C LEU A 56 -2.76 -16.73 1.36
N ASN A 57 -3.59 -17.21 2.29
CA ASN A 57 -4.21 -18.54 2.16
C ASN A 57 -5.10 -18.64 0.91
N MET A 58 -5.92 -17.61 0.64
CA MET A 58 -6.68 -17.54 -0.61
C MET A 58 -5.76 -17.41 -1.84
N GLY A 59 -4.65 -16.68 -1.74
CA GLY A 59 -3.65 -16.56 -2.79
C GLY A 59 -2.97 -17.89 -3.15
N HIS A 60 -2.67 -18.73 -2.16
CA HIS A 60 -2.19 -20.10 -2.41
C HIS A 60 -3.20 -20.91 -3.23
N VAL A 61 -4.49 -20.85 -2.86
CA VAL A 61 -5.56 -21.50 -3.64
C VAL A 61 -5.64 -20.95 -5.06
N LEU A 62 -5.54 -19.63 -5.22
CA LEU A 62 -5.60 -18.94 -6.51
C LEU A 62 -4.50 -19.40 -7.48
N ILE A 63 -3.30 -19.66 -6.96
CA ILE A 63 -2.10 -20.03 -7.73
C ILE A 63 -2.03 -21.54 -7.94
N GLU A 64 -2.22 -22.33 -6.88
CA GLU A 64 -1.98 -23.77 -6.90
C GLU A 64 -3.18 -24.57 -7.40
N LEU A 65 -4.40 -24.03 -7.33
CA LEU A 65 -5.64 -24.74 -7.67
C LEU A 65 -6.44 -24.02 -8.77
N PRO A 66 -6.08 -24.18 -10.06
CA PRO A 66 -6.73 -23.50 -11.19
C PRO A 66 -8.25 -23.67 -11.25
N LEU A 67 -8.77 -24.80 -10.77
CA LEU A 67 -10.21 -25.10 -10.76
C LEU A 67 -11.01 -24.12 -9.90
N PHE A 68 -10.44 -23.63 -8.79
CA PHE A 68 -11.11 -22.72 -7.85
C PHE A 68 -10.78 -21.25 -8.09
N LYS A 69 -9.88 -20.96 -9.05
CA LYS A 69 -9.38 -19.61 -9.33
C LYS A 69 -10.50 -18.57 -9.46
N ALA A 70 -11.57 -18.88 -10.18
CA ALA A 70 -12.70 -17.96 -10.37
C ALA A 70 -13.44 -17.67 -9.06
N CYS A 71 -13.77 -18.70 -8.29
CA CYS A 71 -14.43 -18.58 -6.98
C CYS A 71 -13.56 -17.78 -6.01
N THR A 72 -12.27 -18.12 -5.90
CA THR A 72 -11.32 -17.42 -5.03
C THR A 72 -11.18 -15.95 -5.41
N LYS A 73 -11.06 -15.62 -6.72
CA LYS A 73 -11.03 -14.23 -7.17
C LYS A 73 -12.28 -13.46 -6.78
N ASP A 74 -13.45 -14.05 -7.01
CA ASP A 74 -14.73 -13.40 -6.69
C ASP A 74 -14.82 -13.08 -5.19
N ILE A 75 -14.49 -14.04 -4.33
CA ILE A 75 -14.47 -13.84 -2.88
C ILE A 75 -13.45 -12.76 -2.49
N MET A 76 -12.22 -12.82 -3.01
CA MET A 76 -11.19 -11.82 -2.69
C MET A 76 -11.61 -10.42 -3.16
N CYS A 77 -12.17 -10.27 -4.37
CA CYS A 77 -12.73 -9.02 -4.86
C CYS A 77 -13.82 -8.50 -3.92
N ASN A 78 -14.76 -9.35 -3.52
CA ASN A 78 -15.83 -8.98 -2.58
C ASN A 78 -15.29 -8.49 -1.23
N VAL A 79 -14.17 -9.04 -0.74
CA VAL A 79 -13.51 -8.54 0.48
C VAL A 79 -12.85 -7.19 0.24
N LEU A 80 -12.12 -7.02 -0.87
CA LEU A 80 -11.47 -5.76 -1.22
C LEU A 80 -12.50 -4.64 -1.42
N GLU A 81 -13.59 -4.90 -2.13
CA GLU A 81 -14.71 -3.98 -2.29
C GLU A 81 -15.40 -3.66 -0.95
N ALA A 82 -15.44 -4.61 -0.01
CA ALA A 82 -15.96 -4.35 1.32
C ALA A 82 -15.10 -3.33 2.09
N CYS A 83 -13.78 -3.33 1.91
CA CYS A 83 -12.91 -2.27 2.46
C CYS A 83 -13.34 -0.90 1.94
N LEU A 84 -13.61 -0.80 0.65
CA LEU A 84 -13.92 0.46 -0.04
C LEU A 84 -15.26 1.10 0.37
N ARG A 85 -16.11 0.39 1.12
CA ARG A 85 -17.34 0.95 1.69
C ARG A 85 -17.08 1.93 2.82
N TYR A 86 -15.88 1.92 3.39
CA TYR A 86 -15.46 2.80 4.46
C TYR A 86 -14.57 3.92 3.93
N ASN A 87 -14.70 5.12 4.49
CA ASN A 87 -13.88 6.28 4.13
C ASN A 87 -12.37 6.09 4.38
N TRP A 88 -11.98 5.21 5.30
CA TRP A 88 -10.60 4.82 5.57
C TRP A 88 -10.13 3.62 4.72
N GLY A 89 -11.03 2.99 3.97
CA GLY A 89 -10.81 1.73 3.26
C GLY A 89 -9.71 1.80 2.21
N TYR A 90 -9.66 2.90 1.46
CA TYR A 90 -8.63 3.12 0.43
C TYR A 90 -7.23 3.19 1.03
N SER A 91 -7.04 3.98 2.09
CA SER A 91 -5.76 4.07 2.80
C SER A 91 -5.35 2.72 3.39
N PHE A 92 -6.30 1.97 3.96
CA PHE A 92 -6.04 0.63 4.48
C PHE A 92 -5.60 -0.34 3.37
N LEU A 93 -6.32 -0.39 2.24
CA LEU A 93 -5.94 -1.25 1.11
C LEU A 93 -4.60 -0.87 0.51
N PHE A 94 -4.30 0.42 0.46
CA PHE A 94 -3.03 0.92 -0.02
C PHE A 94 -1.87 0.43 0.87
N ASP A 95 -1.97 0.66 2.18
CA ASP A 95 -0.99 0.20 3.16
C ASP A 95 -0.87 -1.33 3.19
N PHE A 96 -1.99 -2.03 2.97
CA PHE A 96 -2.02 -3.48 2.86
C PHE A 96 -1.28 -3.97 1.61
N GLY A 97 -1.57 -3.40 0.44
CA GLY A 97 -0.91 -3.74 -0.81
C GLY A 97 0.60 -3.45 -0.77
N LEU A 98 1.02 -2.35 -0.13
CA LEU A 98 2.43 -2.08 0.11
C LEU A 98 3.09 -3.12 1.00
N GLY A 99 2.40 -3.54 2.06
CA GLY A 99 2.87 -4.62 2.93
C GLY A 99 3.01 -5.94 2.17
N LEU A 100 2.11 -6.25 1.23
CA LEU A 100 2.21 -7.45 0.40
C LEU A 100 3.42 -7.37 -0.54
N GLN A 101 3.63 -6.22 -1.20
CA GLN A 101 4.73 -6.06 -2.16
C GLN A 101 6.11 -6.15 -1.50
N ARG A 102 6.30 -5.50 -0.34
CA ARG A 102 7.59 -5.45 0.35
C ARG A 102 7.98 -6.80 0.97
N GLY A 103 7.00 -7.67 1.21
CA GLY A 103 7.16 -8.89 2.01
C GLY A 103 7.40 -8.59 3.49
N ASP A 104 7.06 -9.53 4.37
CA ASP A 104 7.49 -9.45 5.77
C ASP A 104 8.81 -10.22 5.95
N LYS A 105 9.67 -9.79 6.89
CA LYS A 105 10.96 -10.47 7.17
C LYS A 105 10.76 -11.89 7.72
N ASN A 106 9.55 -12.21 8.18
CA ASN A 106 9.15 -13.50 8.71
C ASN A 106 8.37 -14.36 7.71
N ASP A 107 8.07 -13.85 6.52
CA ASP A 107 7.34 -14.61 5.51
C ASP A 107 8.24 -15.65 4.86
N SER A 108 7.66 -16.80 4.49
CA SER A 108 8.38 -17.76 3.65
C SER A 108 8.54 -17.21 2.23
N ASP A 109 9.59 -17.61 1.50
CA ASP A 109 9.79 -17.20 0.10
C ASP A 109 8.54 -17.47 -0.77
N LYS A 110 7.79 -18.53 -0.44
CA LYS A 110 6.51 -18.86 -1.10
C LYS A 110 5.45 -17.82 -0.80
N ASP A 111 5.28 -17.41 0.45
CA ASP A 111 4.29 -16.39 0.83
C ASP A 111 4.63 -15.03 0.22
N SER A 112 5.91 -14.68 0.14
CA SER A 112 6.35 -13.47 -0.57
C SER A 112 5.99 -13.52 -2.05
N HIS A 113 6.19 -14.66 -2.71
CA HIS A 113 5.79 -14.83 -4.12
C HIS A 113 4.28 -14.73 -4.32
N VAL A 114 3.49 -15.36 -3.44
CA VAL A 114 2.02 -15.25 -3.46
C VAL A 114 1.59 -13.81 -3.28
N ALA A 115 2.16 -13.09 -2.30
CA ALA A 115 1.84 -11.69 -2.03
C ALA A 115 2.04 -10.80 -3.27
N GLN A 116 3.16 -10.95 -3.99
CA GLN A 116 3.43 -10.19 -5.22
C GLN A 116 2.43 -10.51 -6.34
N ILE A 117 2.05 -11.77 -6.50
CA ILE A 117 1.01 -12.16 -7.48
C ILE A 117 -0.32 -11.51 -7.13
N LEU A 118 -0.69 -11.44 -5.86
CA LEU A 118 -1.93 -10.78 -5.43
C LEU A 118 -1.92 -9.28 -5.77
N VAL A 119 -0.82 -8.57 -5.51
CA VAL A 119 -0.71 -7.15 -5.84
C VAL A 119 -0.83 -6.93 -7.35
N ALA A 120 -0.25 -7.80 -8.18
CA ALA A 120 -0.31 -7.69 -9.64
C ALA A 120 -1.67 -8.09 -10.25
N GLU A 121 -2.39 -9.03 -9.64
CA GLU A 121 -3.62 -9.61 -10.20
C GLU A 121 -4.87 -8.76 -9.93
N PHE A 122 -4.91 -8.01 -8.82
CA PHE A 122 -6.10 -7.25 -8.42
C PHE A 122 -5.94 -5.76 -8.73
N SER A 123 -6.88 -5.20 -9.50
CA SER A 123 -6.89 -3.78 -9.88
C SER A 123 -6.96 -2.81 -8.70
N HIS A 124 -7.44 -3.28 -7.54
CA HIS A 124 -7.45 -2.56 -6.26
C HIS A 124 -6.06 -2.09 -5.80
N PHE A 125 -4.99 -2.62 -6.39
CA PHE A 125 -3.60 -2.29 -6.06
C PHE A 125 -2.85 -1.61 -7.22
N LYS A 126 -3.54 -1.08 -8.23
CA LYS A 126 -2.89 -0.46 -9.40
C LYS A 126 -1.99 0.73 -9.01
N GLU A 127 -2.41 1.52 -8.03
CA GLU A 127 -1.66 2.66 -7.51
C GLU A 127 -0.47 2.20 -6.66
N VAL A 128 -0.61 1.08 -5.94
CA VAL A 128 0.50 0.41 -5.25
C VAL A 128 1.56 0.02 -6.26
N MET A 129 1.19 -0.64 -7.37
CA MET A 129 2.12 -1.01 -8.44
C MET A 129 2.82 0.22 -9.06
N THR A 130 2.10 1.33 -9.24
CA THR A 130 2.69 2.57 -9.76
C THR A 130 3.66 3.20 -8.76
N MET A 131 3.31 3.22 -7.48
CA MET A 131 4.16 3.75 -6.42
C MET A 131 5.42 2.89 -6.25
N VAL A 132 5.27 1.58 -6.17
CA VAL A 132 6.39 0.63 -6.05
C VAL A 132 7.31 0.76 -7.24
N TRP A 133 6.78 0.88 -8.46
CA TRP A 133 7.62 1.14 -9.63
C TRP A 133 8.41 2.45 -9.47
N ASN A 134 7.79 3.52 -8.97
CA ASN A 134 8.50 4.77 -8.67
C ASN A 134 9.57 4.59 -7.56
N GLU A 135 9.34 3.75 -6.55
CA GLU A 135 10.30 3.42 -5.48
C GLU A 135 11.43 2.47 -5.96
N GLU A 136 11.14 1.46 -6.77
CA GLU A 136 12.12 0.48 -7.26
C GLU A 136 13.07 1.08 -8.30
N THR A 137 12.57 2.02 -9.11
CA THR A 137 13.40 2.69 -10.12
C THR A 137 14.41 3.67 -9.48
N SER A 138 14.30 3.94 -8.18
CA SER A 138 15.27 4.71 -7.41
C SER A 138 15.00 4.51 -5.93
N GLN A 139 15.89 3.87 -5.16
CA GLN A 139 16.57 4.45 -3.99
C GLN A 139 17.49 3.41 -3.29
N LYS A 140 18.62 3.89 -2.76
CA LYS A 140 19.34 3.23 -1.66
C LYS A 140 18.50 3.35 -0.38
N PRO A 141 18.70 2.52 0.66
CA PRO A 141 18.03 2.69 1.94
C PRO A 141 18.05 4.15 2.41
N VAL A 142 16.96 4.64 3.02
CA VAL A 142 16.84 6.06 3.39
C VAL A 142 17.92 6.47 4.38
N GLU A 143 18.30 5.56 5.28
CA GLU A 143 19.38 5.76 6.26
C GLU A 143 20.73 5.92 5.56
N ASP A 144 21.00 5.12 4.53
CA ASP A 144 22.23 5.22 3.73
C ASP A 144 22.26 6.51 2.92
N THR A 145 21.08 6.95 2.45
CA THR A 145 20.93 8.21 1.74
C THR A 145 21.18 9.40 2.68
N VAL A 146 20.55 9.42 3.86
CA VAL A 146 20.70 10.49 4.86
C VAL A 146 22.14 10.61 5.36
N ARG A 147 22.80 9.49 5.68
CA ARG A 147 24.23 9.46 6.06
C ARG A 147 25.16 9.99 4.97
N GLY A 148 24.73 9.92 3.72
CA GLY A 148 25.49 10.42 2.57
C GLY A 148 25.32 11.92 2.32
N ILE A 149 24.37 12.59 2.97
CA ILE A 149 24.09 14.01 2.72
C ILE A 149 25.19 14.86 3.38
N LYS A 150 25.75 15.80 2.61
CA LYS A 150 26.68 16.80 3.11
C LYS A 150 26.07 18.18 2.98
N GLY A 151 25.99 18.90 4.09
CA GLY A 151 25.56 20.29 4.11
C GLY A 151 26.75 21.18 3.80
N GLN A 152 26.56 22.21 2.98
CA GLN A 152 27.60 23.20 2.70
C GLN A 152 27.01 24.60 2.71
N HIS A 153 27.62 25.50 3.47
CA HIS A 153 27.36 26.92 3.34
C HIS A 153 28.20 27.45 2.19
N ARG A 154 27.54 27.78 1.07
CA ARG A 154 28.21 28.42 -0.06
C ARG A 154 28.26 29.92 0.16
N THR A 155 29.45 30.46 0.36
CA THR A 155 29.73 31.90 0.25
C THR A 155 30.65 32.14 -0.95
N ALA A 156 30.79 33.39 -1.39
CA ALA A 156 31.61 33.74 -2.56
C ALA A 156 33.08 33.34 -2.42
N GLU A 157 33.57 33.13 -1.20
CA GLU A 157 34.99 32.95 -0.89
C GLU A 157 35.31 31.61 -0.19
N ASN A 158 34.34 30.92 0.41
CA ASN A 158 34.56 29.63 1.09
C ASN A 158 33.33 28.71 1.06
N ASN A 159 33.60 27.40 1.10
CA ASN A 159 32.62 26.35 1.39
C ASN A 159 32.87 25.85 2.81
N GLU A 160 32.01 26.23 3.75
CA GLU A 160 32.04 25.68 5.11
C GLU A 160 31.09 24.48 5.18
N ASP A 161 31.55 23.37 5.75
CA ASP A 161 30.71 22.20 5.97
C ASP A 161 29.66 22.52 7.04
N LEU A 162 28.40 22.30 6.68
CA LEU A 162 27.25 22.50 7.56
C LEU A 162 26.90 21.16 8.20
N SER A 163 26.86 21.14 9.54
CA SER A 163 26.38 19.98 10.28
C SER A 163 24.91 19.72 9.95
N ILE A 164 24.61 18.49 9.55
CA ILE A 164 23.26 18.03 9.24
C ILE A 164 22.71 17.25 10.43
N ASP A 165 21.50 17.59 10.83
CA ASP A 165 20.73 16.82 11.80
C ASP A 165 20.06 15.62 11.10
N GLU A 166 20.80 14.51 11.04
CA GLU A 166 20.35 13.26 10.40
C GLU A 166 19.05 12.72 11.02
N GLU A 167 18.93 12.78 12.34
CA GLU A 167 17.77 12.25 13.07
C GLU A 167 16.51 13.06 12.76
N ARG A 168 16.64 14.38 12.67
CA ARG A 168 15.55 15.25 12.27
C ARG A 168 15.16 15.04 10.81
N LEU A 169 16.11 14.76 9.92
CA LEU A 169 15.83 14.43 8.51
C LEU A 169 15.07 13.12 8.37
N LEU A 170 15.47 12.08 9.12
CA LEU A 170 14.76 10.80 9.15
C LEU A 170 13.33 10.96 9.66
N ARG A 171 13.14 11.67 10.78
CA ARG A 171 11.79 12.01 11.28
C ARG A 171 10.97 12.82 10.27
N SER A 172 11.61 13.72 9.52
CA SER A 172 10.93 14.48 8.47
C SER A 172 10.51 13.58 7.31
N PHE A 173 11.32 12.59 6.95
CA PHE A 173 10.98 11.58 5.96
C PHE A 173 9.80 10.71 6.40
N GLU A 174 9.76 10.27 7.66
CA GLU A 174 8.62 9.51 8.20
C GLU A 174 7.30 10.30 8.11
N ILE A 175 7.34 11.61 8.39
CA ILE A 175 6.17 12.50 8.24
C ILE A 175 5.77 12.60 6.76
N PHE A 176 6.74 12.75 5.86
CA PHE A 176 6.48 12.77 4.41
C PHE A 176 5.81 11.46 3.96
N ASP A 177 6.39 10.31 4.30
CA ASP A 177 5.90 8.99 3.88
C ASP A 177 4.48 8.72 4.38
N ALA A 178 4.21 9.03 5.66
CA ALA A 178 2.88 8.90 6.25
C ALA A 178 1.84 9.81 5.58
N GLU A 179 2.15 11.09 5.35
CA GLU A 179 1.22 12.02 4.70
C GLU A 179 1.02 11.68 3.22
N TYR A 180 2.07 11.22 2.52
CA TYR A 180 2.00 10.80 1.13
C TYR A 180 1.05 9.60 0.95
N LYS A 181 1.21 8.55 1.77
CA LYS A 181 0.32 7.38 1.76
C LYS A 181 -1.12 7.76 2.07
N LYS A 182 -1.33 8.62 3.06
CA LYS A 182 -2.66 9.11 3.42
C LYS A 182 -3.31 9.89 2.28
N LEU A 183 -2.62 10.86 1.69
CA LEU A 183 -3.16 11.68 0.61
C LEU A 183 -3.43 10.87 -0.66
N LEU A 184 -2.56 9.89 -0.96
CA LEU A 184 -2.79 8.97 -2.06
C LEU A 184 -4.01 8.07 -1.78
N GLY A 185 -4.14 7.56 -0.55
CA GLY A 185 -5.34 6.85 -0.10
C GLY A 185 -6.63 7.66 -0.25
N GLU A 186 -6.62 8.95 0.10
CA GLU A 186 -7.77 9.85 -0.13
C GLU A 186 -8.10 10.02 -1.63
N TYR A 187 -7.12 9.88 -2.52
CA TYR A 187 -7.32 10.04 -3.96
C TYR A 187 -7.80 8.76 -4.67
N ILE A 188 -7.47 7.58 -4.17
CA ILE A 188 -7.88 6.31 -4.79
C ILE A 188 -9.41 6.12 -4.73
N ASP A 189 -10.09 6.86 -3.86
CA ASP A 189 -11.56 6.90 -3.83
C ASP A 189 -12.14 7.29 -5.22
N PRO A 190 -13.05 6.50 -5.83
CA PRO A 190 -13.71 6.82 -7.09
C PRO A 190 -14.44 8.16 -7.09
N GLU A 191 -14.85 8.64 -5.92
CA GLU A 191 -15.47 9.96 -5.74
C GLU A 191 -14.43 11.06 -5.45
N ALA A 192 -13.13 10.74 -5.47
CA ALA A 192 -12.06 11.68 -5.23
C ALA A 192 -11.98 12.73 -6.34
N ASP A 193 -12.03 13.99 -5.92
CA ASP A 193 -11.83 15.12 -6.81
C ASP A 193 -10.35 15.53 -6.81
N LEU A 194 -9.66 15.32 -7.93
CA LEU A 194 -8.29 15.80 -8.13
C LEU A 194 -8.18 17.31 -7.88
N LYS A 195 -9.21 18.09 -8.25
CA LYS A 195 -9.22 19.54 -8.01
C LYS A 195 -9.27 19.87 -6.53
N LYS A 196 -9.90 19.03 -5.72
CA LYS A 196 -9.90 19.15 -4.25
C LYS A 196 -8.52 18.85 -3.68
N LEU A 197 -7.81 17.83 -4.17
CA LEU A 197 -6.42 17.55 -3.77
C LEU A 197 -5.47 18.69 -4.17
N VAL A 198 -5.61 19.21 -5.39
CA VAL A 198 -4.87 20.40 -5.86
C VAL A 198 -5.20 21.63 -5.01
N SER A 199 -6.48 21.84 -4.67
CA SER A 199 -6.90 22.97 -3.82
C SER A 199 -6.34 22.86 -2.40
N LYS A 200 -6.35 21.66 -1.81
CA LYS A 200 -5.69 21.40 -0.50
C LYS A 200 -4.20 21.70 -0.57
N THR A 201 -3.53 21.25 -1.64
CA THR A 201 -2.09 21.48 -1.85
C THR A 201 -1.79 22.97 -2.01
N ASN A 202 -2.60 23.69 -2.79
CA ASN A 202 -2.48 25.15 -2.97
C ASN A 202 -2.74 25.91 -1.66
N ALA A 203 -3.73 25.47 -0.87
CA ALA A 203 -4.00 26.06 0.44
C ALA A 203 -2.87 25.81 1.45
N LEU A 204 -2.21 24.65 1.38
CA LEU A 204 -1.02 24.39 2.17
C LEU A 204 0.15 25.25 1.67
N ALA A 205 0.36 25.34 0.36
CA ALA A 205 1.41 26.15 -0.27
C ALA A 205 1.28 27.65 0.04
N SER A 206 0.06 28.17 0.10
CA SER A 206 -0.17 29.59 0.42
C SER A 206 0.22 29.97 1.85
N THR A 207 0.38 28.99 2.75
CA THR A 207 0.95 29.24 4.09
C THR A 207 2.46 29.46 4.07
N PHE A 208 3.15 29.06 3.00
CA PHE A 208 4.58 29.30 2.80
C PHE A 208 4.76 30.65 2.09
N LEU A 209 4.88 31.71 2.88
CA LEU A 209 5.27 33.01 2.34
C LEU A 209 6.75 32.98 1.94
N PRO A 210 7.14 33.68 0.85
CA PRO A 210 8.54 33.83 0.48
C PRO A 210 9.32 34.42 1.65
N ILE A 211 10.39 33.74 2.05
CA ILE A 211 11.24 34.19 3.14
C ILE A 211 12.42 34.94 2.54
N ASN A 212 12.81 36.06 3.16
CA ASN A 212 14.05 36.74 2.77
C ASN A 212 15.23 35.78 2.90
N CYS A 213 16.20 35.85 1.98
CA CYS A 213 17.35 34.96 1.93
C CYS A 213 18.21 34.96 3.22
N THR A 214 18.01 35.95 4.08
CA THR A 214 18.72 36.13 5.36
C THR A 214 17.93 35.63 6.57
N SER A 215 16.70 35.17 6.39
CA SER A 215 15.80 34.77 7.48
C SER A 215 15.61 33.27 7.49
N GLU A 216 15.77 32.66 8.66
CA GLU A 216 15.49 31.23 8.83
C GLU A 216 13.99 30.94 8.76
N TRP A 217 13.66 29.76 8.27
CA TRP A 217 12.30 29.25 8.32
C TRP A 217 11.92 29.00 9.77
N SER A 218 10.72 29.42 10.17
CA SER A 218 10.20 29.13 11.51
C SER A 218 10.10 27.61 11.72
N GLN A 219 10.12 27.17 12.97
CA GLN A 219 9.97 25.74 13.28
C GLN A 219 8.62 25.22 12.80
N GLU A 220 7.57 26.03 12.89
CA GLU A 220 6.24 25.72 12.38
C GLU A 220 6.26 25.48 10.88
N LEU A 221 6.94 26.32 10.09
CA LEU A 221 7.10 26.14 8.65
C LEU A 221 7.92 24.87 8.34
N LYS A 222 9.03 24.66 9.06
CA LYS A 222 9.89 23.46 8.88
C LYS A 222 9.10 22.15 9.08
N ILE A 223 8.12 22.12 9.99
CA ILE A 223 7.26 20.95 10.23
C ILE A 223 6.26 20.72 9.10
N GLN A 224 5.87 21.75 8.35
CA GLN A 224 4.94 21.62 7.23
C GLN A 224 5.62 21.19 5.92
N ILE A 225 6.94 21.37 5.80
CA ILE A 225 7.71 21.04 4.57
C ILE A 225 7.45 19.60 4.10
N PRO A 226 7.57 18.57 4.97
CA PRO A 226 7.38 17.19 4.51
C PRO A 226 5.97 16.95 3.96
N LYS A 227 4.96 17.61 4.56
CA LYS A 227 3.56 17.49 4.16
C LYS A 227 3.27 18.10 2.79
N ILE A 228 3.86 19.27 2.49
CA ILE A 228 3.67 19.88 1.18
C ILE A 228 4.41 19.11 0.08
N ILE A 229 5.61 18.59 0.38
CA ILE A 229 6.32 17.71 -0.55
C ILE A 229 5.48 16.45 -0.79
N ALA A 230 4.93 15.83 0.25
CA ALA A 230 4.03 14.68 0.13
C ALA A 230 2.83 14.97 -0.77
N ALA A 231 2.18 16.12 -0.59
CA ALA A 231 1.03 16.51 -1.41
C ALA A 231 1.40 16.70 -2.89
N VAL A 232 2.53 17.35 -3.19
CA VAL A 232 3.04 17.51 -4.56
C VAL A 232 3.37 16.16 -5.19
N PHE A 233 4.06 15.28 -4.47
CA PHE A 233 4.38 13.93 -4.95
C PHE A 233 3.13 13.08 -5.14
N THR A 234 2.12 13.23 -4.30
CA THR A 234 0.82 12.57 -4.49
C THR A 234 0.20 12.95 -5.82
N ILE A 235 0.10 14.26 -6.12
CA ILE A 235 -0.41 14.75 -7.40
C ILE A 235 0.41 14.18 -8.57
N PHE A 236 1.73 14.16 -8.45
CA PHE A 236 2.60 13.60 -9.50
C PHE A 236 2.34 12.11 -9.74
N THR A 237 2.26 11.31 -8.67
CA THR A 237 1.98 9.87 -8.75
C THR A 237 0.63 9.61 -9.42
N VAL A 238 -0.40 10.36 -9.03
CA VAL A 238 -1.74 10.31 -9.62
C VAL A 238 -1.71 10.61 -11.12
N LEU A 239 -1.05 11.70 -11.53
CA LEU A 239 -0.95 12.06 -12.94
C LEU A 239 -0.17 11.02 -13.75
N LYS A 240 0.76 10.29 -13.12
CA LYS A 240 1.56 9.25 -13.77
C LYS A 240 0.87 7.89 -13.83
N SER A 241 -0.03 7.56 -12.91
CA SER A 241 -0.80 6.31 -12.94
C SER A 241 -1.90 6.29 -14.04
N GLY A 242 -2.08 7.42 -14.74
CA GLY A 242 -2.98 7.53 -15.89
C GLY A 242 -4.45 7.68 -15.49
N ALA A 243 -4.71 8.37 -14.38
CA ALA A 243 -6.04 8.88 -14.04
C ALA A 243 -6.54 9.93 -15.05
#